data_AF-A0A4V2E095-F1
#
_entry.id   AF-A0A4V2E095-F1
#
_cell.length_a   1.000
_cell.length_b   1.000
_cell.length_c   1.000
_cell.angle_alpha   90.00
_cell.angle_beta   90.00
_cell.angle_gamma   90.00
#
_symmetry.space_group_name_H-M   'P 1'
#
loop_
_entity.id
_entity.type
_entity.pdbx_description
1 polymer ?
#
loop_
_entity_poly.entity_id
_entity_poly.type
_entity_poly.pdbx_seq_one_letter_code
_entity_poly.pdbx_strand_id
1 'polypeptide(L)'
;MCFKDHLIQHLLDLVRCRMRVVIKVGTQSILTSSGAPVLKTIRSLTTQIAFLKRQGHEVLLVSSGAVCLGRGVAQRYFGKAYGTSLREKQVLASLGQHSLINIYCKLFLKHNYLTSQILVTRHDFETRQHSLNILELVEELLRDKHIIPIINENDAIAIAQCMFLDNDELSGLIAEQIKADKLVILTNTDGVYNQYPDNPEAKVIRVIDPSGEWPDISTTKSTHGRGGMVSKLSTAKKMSQIGVVTHIASVNHEDVLNKIVKGEQVGTTILALPNQQNKESHLDAVFANPIFCNH
;
A
#
# COMPACT_ATOMS: atom_id res chain seq x y z
N MET A 1 3.01 0.61 39.46
CA MET A 1 3.79 0.30 38.23
C MET A 1 5.23 0.60 38.53
N CYS A 2 6.09 -0.42 38.48
CA CYS A 2 7.48 -0.33 38.97
C CYS A 2 8.37 0.33 37.92
N PHE A 3 9.42 1.04 38.34
CA PHE A 3 10.43 1.67 37.47
C PHE A 3 11.05 0.66 36.48
N LYS A 4 11.12 -0.62 36.87
CA LYS A 4 11.51 -1.75 36.00
C LYS A 4 10.55 -1.98 34.83
N ASP A 5 9.24 -1.87 35.04
CA ASP A 5 8.24 -2.06 33.97
C ASP A 5 8.40 -0.96 32.91
N HIS A 6 8.72 0.27 33.35
CA HIS A 6 8.96 1.38 32.44
C HIS A 6 10.27 1.23 31.65
N LEU A 7 11.32 0.74 32.30
CA LEU A 7 12.62 0.50 31.66
C LEU A 7 12.57 -0.68 30.68
N ILE A 8 11.84 -1.75 31.02
CA ILE A 8 11.60 -2.89 30.13
C ILE A 8 10.75 -2.45 28.95
N GLN A 9 9.69 -1.66 29.16
CA GLN A 9 8.89 -1.14 28.06
C GLN A 9 9.72 -0.22 27.15
N HIS A 10 10.59 0.61 27.73
CA HIS A 10 11.51 1.48 26.98
C HIS A 10 12.55 0.67 26.19
N LEU A 11 13.10 -0.42 26.77
CA LEU A 11 14.02 -1.34 26.11
C LEU A 11 13.32 -2.17 25.02
N LEU A 12 12.08 -2.61 25.24
CA LEU A 12 11.26 -3.28 24.22
C LEU A 12 10.89 -2.33 23.08
N ASP A 13 10.62 -1.06 23.39
CA ASP A 13 10.42 -0.02 22.38
C ASP A 13 11.74 0.30 21.62
N LEU A 14 12.91 0.12 22.26
CA LEU A 14 14.23 0.20 21.63
C LEU A 14 14.59 -1.06 20.79
N VAL A 15 14.01 -2.23 21.10
CA VAL A 15 14.17 -3.50 20.36
C VAL A 15 13.12 -3.66 19.26
N ARG A 16 12.16 -2.72 19.12
CA ARG A 16 11.29 -2.72 17.93
C ARG A 16 12.13 -2.42 16.69
N CYS A 17 12.30 -3.43 15.85
CA CYS A 17 12.85 -3.25 14.52
C CYS A 17 11.99 -2.21 13.78
N ARG A 18 12.56 -1.02 13.59
CA ARG A 18 12.04 -0.03 12.65
C ARG A 18 11.91 -0.74 11.32
N MET A 19 10.69 -0.71 10.76
CA MET A 19 10.40 -1.30 9.46
C MET A 19 10.04 -0.18 8.50
N ARG A 20 10.35 -0.41 7.23
CA ARG A 20 9.96 0.39 6.09
C ARG A 20 8.80 -0.30 5.38
N VAL A 21 7.64 0.35 5.42
CA VAL A 21 6.37 -0.20 4.96
C VAL A 21 5.80 0.67 3.84
N VAL A 22 5.66 0.10 2.65
CA VAL A 22 4.88 0.71 1.57
C VAL A 22 3.45 0.23 1.68
N ILE A 23 2.50 1.15 1.79
CA ILE A 23 1.08 0.85 1.88
C ILE A 23 0.44 1.33 0.60
N LYS A 24 -0.21 0.43 -0.14
CA LYS A 24 -0.98 0.78 -1.32
C LYS A 24 -2.47 0.68 -1.03
N VAL A 25 -3.24 1.69 -1.46
CA VAL A 25 -4.70 1.65 -1.39
C VAL A 25 -5.32 1.93 -2.76
N GLY A 26 -6.22 1.04 -3.20
CA GLY A 26 -6.90 1.14 -4.49
C GLY A 26 -8.12 2.06 -4.48
N THR A 27 -8.55 2.51 -5.67
CA THR A 27 -9.71 3.41 -5.87
C THR A 27 -10.96 2.91 -5.15
N GLN A 28 -11.32 1.63 -5.34
CA GLN A 28 -12.54 1.03 -4.78
C GLN A 28 -12.52 0.92 -3.24
N SER A 29 -11.34 1.00 -2.62
CA SER A 29 -11.19 0.95 -1.17
C SER A 29 -11.51 2.29 -0.51
N ILE A 30 -11.33 3.41 -1.22
CA ILE A 30 -11.45 4.77 -0.65
C ILE A 30 -12.52 5.63 -1.31
N LEU A 31 -13.10 5.17 -2.43
CA LEU A 31 -14.13 5.87 -3.17
C LEU A 31 -15.31 4.94 -3.48
N THR A 32 -16.51 5.49 -3.42
CA THR A 32 -17.72 4.82 -3.92
C THR A 32 -17.70 4.77 -5.45
N SER A 33 -18.56 3.94 -6.03
CA SER A 33 -18.77 3.90 -7.48
C SER A 33 -19.19 5.26 -8.08
N SER A 34 -19.86 6.11 -7.29
CA SER A 34 -20.25 7.47 -7.67
C SER A 34 -19.11 8.50 -7.58
N GLY A 35 -17.91 8.09 -7.17
CA GLY A 35 -16.76 8.99 -6.99
C GLY A 35 -16.77 9.79 -5.68
N ALA A 36 -17.59 9.40 -4.71
CA ALA A 36 -17.59 10.04 -3.39
C ALA A 36 -16.56 9.39 -2.46
N PRO A 37 -15.81 10.15 -1.65
CA PRO A 37 -14.89 9.59 -0.65
C PRO A 37 -15.61 8.75 0.41
N VAL A 38 -15.10 7.54 0.65
CA VAL A 38 -15.51 6.70 1.79
C VAL A 38 -14.75 7.18 3.03
N LEU A 39 -15.19 8.30 3.61
CA LEU A 39 -14.47 9.00 4.68
C LEU A 39 -14.20 8.14 5.91
N LYS A 40 -15.06 7.17 6.23
CA LYS A 40 -14.84 6.21 7.33
C LYS A 40 -13.55 5.41 7.09
N THR A 41 -13.39 4.86 5.89
CA THR A 41 -12.24 4.04 5.50
C THR A 41 -10.96 4.87 5.41
N ILE A 42 -11.01 6.05 4.77
CA ILE A 42 -9.84 6.93 4.68
C ILE A 42 -9.40 7.38 6.08
N ARG A 43 -10.33 7.73 6.97
CA ARG A 43 -10.02 8.10 8.36
C ARG A 43 -9.33 6.95 9.08
N SER A 44 -9.89 5.74 9.04
CA SER A 44 -9.28 4.55 9.64
C SER A 44 -7.85 4.32 9.12
N LEU A 45 -7.66 4.39 7.80
CA LEU A 45 -6.37 4.25 7.16
C LEU A 45 -5.36 5.29 7.67
N THR A 46 -5.71 6.57 7.67
CA THR A 46 -4.81 7.65 8.15
C THR A 46 -4.49 7.53 9.63
N THR A 47 -5.44 7.08 10.46
CA THR A 47 -5.22 6.83 11.89
C THR A 47 -4.23 5.68 12.11
N GLN A 48 -4.36 4.58 11.37
CA GLN A 48 -3.44 3.45 11.45
C GLN A 48 -2.04 3.80 10.93
N ILE A 49 -1.93 4.52 9.81
CA ILE A 49 -0.63 5.01 9.30
C ILE A 49 0.05 5.94 10.31
N ALA A 50 -0.70 6.88 10.88
CA ALA A 50 -0.18 7.77 11.92
C ALA A 50 0.24 6.99 13.17
N PHE A 51 -0.47 5.91 13.52
CA PHE A 51 -0.06 5.02 14.60
C PHE A 51 1.28 4.35 14.29
N LEU A 52 1.45 3.76 13.10
CA LEU A 52 2.73 3.15 12.70
C LEU A 52 3.89 4.15 12.73
N LYS A 53 3.66 5.38 12.27
CA LYS A 53 4.68 6.43 12.37
C LYS A 53 5.05 6.78 13.80
N ARG A 54 4.07 6.86 14.73
CA ARG A 54 4.36 7.07 16.16
C ARG A 54 5.17 5.94 16.78
N GLN A 55 5.05 4.71 16.26
CA GLN A 55 5.89 3.58 16.66
C GLN A 55 7.30 3.60 16.04
N GLY A 56 7.65 4.64 15.28
CA GLY A 56 8.99 4.81 14.71
C GLY A 56 9.20 4.16 13.34
N HIS A 57 8.17 3.54 12.75
CA HIS A 57 8.28 2.92 11.42
C HIS A 57 8.39 3.95 10.30
N GLU A 58 9.06 3.58 9.21
CA GLU A 58 9.04 4.31 7.96
C GLU A 58 7.83 3.86 7.15
N VAL A 59 6.97 4.79 6.73
CA VAL A 59 5.71 4.48 6.06
C VAL A 59 5.54 5.41 4.88
N LEU A 60 5.24 4.83 3.71
CA LEU A 60 4.93 5.52 2.47
C LEU A 60 3.57 5.05 1.97
N LEU A 61 2.71 6.00 1.57
CA LEU A 61 1.39 5.69 1.03
C LEU A 61 1.40 5.82 -0.50
N VAL A 62 1.02 4.76 -1.20
CA VAL A 62 0.68 4.80 -2.63
C VAL A 62 -0.84 4.79 -2.75
N SER A 63 -1.44 5.89 -3.16
CA SER A 63 -2.90 6.00 -3.29
C SER A 63 -3.32 5.93 -4.75
N SER A 64 -4.50 5.40 -5.04
CA SER A 64 -5.21 5.63 -6.32
C SER A 64 -6.39 6.59 -6.13
N GLY A 65 -7.20 6.78 -7.17
CA GLY A 65 -8.54 7.36 -7.04
C GLY A 65 -8.74 8.75 -7.62
N ALA A 66 -7.68 9.42 -8.11
CA ALA A 66 -7.76 10.78 -8.68
C ALA A 66 -8.84 10.92 -9.75
N VAL A 67 -8.81 10.10 -10.81
CA VAL A 67 -9.80 10.15 -11.90
C VAL A 67 -11.24 9.92 -11.40
N CYS A 68 -11.43 8.97 -10.48
CA CYS A 68 -12.75 8.62 -9.95
C CYS A 68 -13.32 9.74 -9.06
N LEU A 69 -12.49 10.32 -8.20
CA LEU A 69 -12.86 11.47 -7.38
C LEU A 69 -13.16 12.70 -8.25
N GLY A 70 -12.33 12.96 -9.27
CA GLY A 70 -12.56 14.04 -10.22
C GLY A 70 -13.89 13.90 -10.97
N ARG A 71 -14.28 12.67 -11.32
CA ARG A 71 -15.58 12.38 -11.94
C ARG A 71 -16.73 12.76 -10.99
N GLY A 72 -16.64 12.36 -9.73
CA GLY A 72 -17.63 12.72 -8.71
C GLY A 72 -17.71 14.23 -8.48
N VAL A 73 -16.57 14.93 -8.44
CA VAL A 73 -16.49 16.39 -8.34
C VAL A 73 -17.16 17.07 -9.55
N ALA A 74 -16.79 16.67 -10.77
CA ALA A 74 -17.35 17.25 -11.98
C ALA A 74 -18.87 17.05 -12.09
N GLN A 75 -19.36 15.86 -11.74
CA GLN A 75 -20.79 15.58 -11.72
C GLN A 75 -21.51 16.43 -10.66
N ARG A 76 -20.95 16.53 -9.44
CA ARG A 76 -21.57 17.25 -8.32
C ARG A 76 -21.66 18.76 -8.53
N TYR A 77 -20.61 19.38 -9.06
CA TYR A 77 -20.53 20.84 -9.15
C TYR A 77 -20.91 21.40 -10.53
N PHE A 78 -20.74 20.61 -11.60
CA PHE A 78 -21.00 21.08 -12.96
C PHE A 78 -22.09 20.27 -13.69
N GLY A 79 -22.65 19.23 -13.06
CA GLY A 79 -23.60 18.33 -13.73
C GLY A 79 -23.03 17.59 -14.94
N LYS A 80 -21.70 17.61 -15.12
CA LYS A 80 -21.02 17.18 -16.33
C LYS A 80 -20.53 15.74 -16.22
N ALA A 81 -21.07 14.87 -17.06
CA ALA A 81 -20.60 13.50 -17.24
C ALA A 81 -19.46 13.48 -18.26
N TYR A 82 -18.23 13.24 -17.80
CA TYR A 82 -17.08 13.01 -18.67
C TYR A 82 -17.08 11.58 -19.20
N GLY A 83 -16.66 11.40 -20.46
CA GLY A 83 -16.47 10.11 -21.10
C GLY A 83 -15.23 9.35 -20.58
N THR A 84 -14.68 8.48 -21.42
CA THR A 84 -13.55 7.60 -21.09
C THR A 84 -12.31 7.87 -21.94
N SER A 85 -12.30 8.93 -22.74
CA SER A 85 -11.13 9.30 -23.54
C SER A 85 -9.94 9.67 -22.66
N LEU A 86 -8.72 9.56 -23.21
CA LEU A 86 -7.50 9.89 -22.46
C LEU A 86 -7.52 11.33 -21.95
N ARG A 87 -7.88 12.30 -22.82
CA ARG A 87 -7.93 13.72 -22.45
C ARG A 87 -8.95 13.99 -21.35
N GLU A 88 -10.11 13.35 -21.41
CA GLU A 88 -11.11 13.48 -20.33
C GLU A 88 -10.59 12.88 -19.02
N LYS A 89 -9.93 11.72 -19.06
CA LYS A 89 -9.30 11.14 -17.87
C LYS A 89 -8.22 12.05 -17.28
N GLN A 90 -7.41 12.70 -18.11
CA GLN A 90 -6.39 13.67 -17.67
C GLN A 90 -7.04 14.88 -16.98
N VAL A 91 -8.13 15.42 -17.53
CA VAL A 91 -8.90 16.51 -16.88
C VAL A 91 -9.44 16.05 -15.53
N LEU A 92 -10.08 14.87 -15.48
CA LEU A 92 -10.60 14.31 -14.23
C LEU A 92 -9.49 14.04 -13.21
N ALA A 93 -8.32 13.54 -13.64
CA ALA A 93 -7.16 13.32 -12.78
C ALA A 93 -6.68 14.64 -12.18
N SER A 94 -6.55 15.69 -12.98
CA SER A 94 -6.14 17.03 -12.53
C SER A 94 -7.08 17.57 -11.45
N LEU A 95 -8.40 17.50 -11.68
CA LEU A 95 -9.42 17.95 -10.72
C LEU A 95 -9.43 17.10 -9.43
N GLY A 96 -9.35 15.78 -9.60
CA GLY A 96 -9.48 14.83 -8.51
C GLY A 96 -8.22 14.70 -7.66
N GLN A 97 -7.03 14.85 -8.23
CA GLN A 97 -5.76 14.70 -7.51
C GLN A 97 -5.60 15.78 -6.43
N HIS A 98 -5.93 17.03 -6.75
CA HIS A 98 -5.96 18.11 -5.75
C HIS A 98 -6.96 17.81 -4.62
N SER A 99 -8.15 17.32 -4.97
CA SER A 99 -9.17 16.97 -3.99
C SER A 99 -8.73 15.80 -3.09
N LEU A 100 -8.07 14.79 -3.68
CA LEU A 100 -7.58 13.61 -2.98
C LEU A 100 -6.51 13.96 -1.96
N ILE A 101 -5.50 14.74 -2.37
CA ILE A 101 -4.43 15.13 -1.46
C ILE A 101 -4.95 16.01 -0.32
N ASN A 102 -5.89 16.93 -0.60
CA ASN A 102 -6.50 17.77 0.44
C ASN A 102 -7.24 16.96 1.51
N ILE A 103 -7.90 15.85 1.13
CA ILE A 103 -8.52 14.93 2.10
C ILE A 103 -7.45 14.32 3.00
N TYR A 104 -6.36 13.80 2.43
CA TYR A 104 -5.25 13.24 3.20
C TYR A 104 -4.59 14.28 4.10
N CYS A 105 -4.28 15.48 3.60
CA CYS A 105 -3.71 16.59 4.38
C CYS A 105 -4.55 16.86 5.64
N LYS A 106 -5.87 17.04 5.47
CA LYS A 106 -6.79 17.35 6.59
C LYS A 106 -6.85 16.24 7.63
N LEU A 107 -6.73 14.98 7.21
CA LEU A 107 -6.81 13.84 8.13
C LEU A 107 -5.49 13.59 8.84
N PHE A 108 -4.35 13.64 8.14
CA PHE A 108 -3.04 13.49 8.75
C PHE A 108 -2.67 14.66 9.67
N LEU A 109 -3.11 15.88 9.36
CA LEU A 109 -2.87 17.04 10.22
C LEU A 109 -3.53 16.88 11.60
N LYS A 110 -4.68 16.19 11.70
CA LYS A 110 -5.30 15.85 13.00
C LYS A 110 -4.44 14.92 13.86
N HIS A 111 -3.46 14.26 13.25
CA HIS A 111 -2.50 13.40 13.91
C HIS A 111 -1.11 14.05 14.04
N ASN A 112 -0.99 15.36 13.76
CA ASN A 112 0.26 16.13 13.76
C ASN A 112 1.29 15.66 12.73
N TYR A 113 0.83 15.17 11.59
CA TYR A 113 1.66 14.83 10.44
C TYR A 113 1.37 15.73 9.25
N LEU A 114 2.44 16.21 8.61
CA LEU A 114 2.40 16.83 7.30
C LEU A 114 2.38 15.74 6.22
N THR A 115 1.85 16.07 5.05
CA THR A 115 1.87 15.18 3.88
C THR A 115 2.74 15.77 2.79
N SER A 116 3.59 14.95 2.19
CA SER A 116 4.37 15.33 1.00
C SER A 116 3.80 14.61 -0.22
N GLN A 117 3.38 15.37 -1.23
CA GLN A 117 2.84 14.81 -2.47
C GLN A 117 3.97 14.55 -3.46
N ILE A 118 3.95 13.36 -4.06
CA ILE A 118 4.84 12.99 -5.17
C ILE A 118 3.97 12.43 -6.29
N LEU A 119 4.13 12.99 -7.49
CA LEU A 119 3.42 12.54 -8.69
C LEU A 119 4.45 12.04 -9.70
N VAL A 120 4.27 10.81 -10.18
CA VAL A 120 5.24 10.16 -11.07
C VAL A 120 4.55 9.52 -12.27
N THR A 121 5.27 9.39 -13.36
CA THR A 121 4.91 8.60 -14.54
C THR A 121 5.86 7.42 -14.67
N ARG A 122 5.55 6.45 -15.54
CA ARG A 122 6.46 5.33 -15.79
C ARG A 122 7.82 5.78 -16.31
N HIS A 123 7.84 6.81 -17.15
CA HIS A 123 9.05 7.37 -17.76
C HIS A 123 10.04 7.95 -16.74
N ASP A 124 9.54 8.41 -15.58
CA ASP A 124 10.43 8.93 -14.53
C ASP A 124 11.36 7.85 -13.94
N PHE A 125 11.07 6.58 -14.20
CA PHE A 125 11.88 5.43 -13.78
C PHE A 125 12.70 4.80 -14.91
N GLU A 126 12.61 5.32 -16.14
CA GLU A 126 13.35 4.77 -17.29
C GLU A 126 14.81 5.22 -17.33
N THR A 127 15.11 6.40 -16.79
CA THR A 127 16.48 6.90 -16.68
C THR A 127 16.98 6.75 -15.25
N ARG A 128 18.23 6.31 -15.10
CA ARG A 128 18.90 6.22 -13.80
C ARG A 128 18.86 7.56 -13.05
N GLN A 129 19.06 8.67 -13.75
CA GLN A 129 19.11 9.99 -13.14
C GLN A 129 17.77 10.40 -12.51
N HIS A 130 16.65 10.25 -13.23
CA HIS A 130 15.33 10.62 -12.70
C HIS A 130 14.90 9.68 -11.57
N SER A 131 15.13 8.38 -11.73
CA SER A 131 14.81 7.38 -10.72
C SER A 131 15.57 7.64 -9.41
N LEU A 132 16.87 7.97 -9.49
CA LEU A 132 17.68 8.31 -8.32
C LEU A 132 17.18 9.59 -7.63
N ASN A 133 16.84 10.63 -8.40
CA ASN A 133 16.31 11.87 -7.82
C ASN A 133 15.00 11.64 -7.05
N ILE A 134 14.09 10.82 -7.57
CA ILE A 134 12.86 10.43 -6.87
C ILE A 134 13.20 9.65 -5.60
N LEU A 135 14.11 8.69 -5.69
CA LEU A 135 14.53 7.87 -4.55
C LEU A 135 15.16 8.71 -3.43
N GLU A 136 16.06 9.63 -3.77
CA GLU A 136 16.70 10.53 -2.81
C GLU A 136 15.67 11.40 -2.07
N LEU A 137 14.70 11.97 -2.81
CA LEU A 137 13.58 12.68 -2.19
C LEU A 137 12.78 11.77 -1.24
N VAL A 138 12.44 10.56 -1.67
CA VAL A 138 11.68 9.62 -0.84
C VAL A 138 12.46 9.22 0.41
N GLU A 139 13.76 8.97 0.32
CA GLU A 139 14.62 8.65 1.46
C GLU A 139 14.64 9.80 2.49
N GLU A 140 14.80 11.05 2.04
CA GLU A 140 14.78 12.21 2.92
C GLU A 140 13.41 12.39 3.59
N LEU A 141 12.31 12.21 2.85
CA LEU A 141 10.96 12.28 3.41
C LEU A 141 10.66 11.14 4.41
N LEU A 142 11.23 9.96 4.21
CA LEU A 142 11.04 8.83 5.12
C LEU A 142 11.82 9.00 6.43
N ARG A 143 12.96 9.69 6.40
CA ARG A 143 13.76 10.02 7.59
C ARG A 143 13.08 11.05 8.49
N ASP A 144 12.25 11.92 7.91
CA ASP A 144 11.49 12.90 8.68
C ASP A 144 10.37 12.24 9.50
N LYS A 145 10.36 12.53 10.80
CA LYS A 145 9.41 11.95 11.76
C LYS A 145 8.01 12.58 11.71
N HIS A 146 7.83 13.67 10.99
CA HIS A 146 6.59 14.45 10.92
C HIS A 146 5.97 14.46 9.52
N ILE A 147 6.57 13.79 8.53
CA ILE A 147 6.09 13.76 7.16
C ILE A 147 5.60 12.36 6.75
N ILE A 148 4.46 12.32 6.06
CA ILE A 148 3.95 11.14 5.34
C ILE A 148 4.10 11.39 3.83
N PRO A 149 5.01 10.69 3.13
CA PRO A 149 5.04 10.73 1.67
C PRO A 149 3.83 10.00 1.09
N ILE A 150 3.14 10.65 0.16
CA ILE A 150 2.00 10.11 -0.59
C ILE A 150 2.31 10.18 -2.08
N ILE A 151 2.48 9.01 -2.69
CA ILE A 151 2.78 8.85 -4.11
C ILE A 151 1.51 8.46 -4.87
N ASN A 152 1.31 9.05 -6.06
CA ASN A 152 0.35 8.58 -7.04
C ASN A 152 0.91 8.73 -8.46
N GLU A 153 0.32 8.00 -9.41
CA GLU A 153 0.56 8.22 -10.83
C GLU A 153 0.10 9.62 -11.25
N ASN A 154 0.89 10.30 -12.08
CA ASN A 154 0.56 11.60 -12.65
C ASN A 154 -0.35 11.45 -13.88
N ASP A 155 -1.54 10.89 -13.66
CA ASP A 155 -2.56 10.64 -14.70
C ASP A 155 -2.95 11.92 -15.48
N ALA A 156 -2.69 13.12 -14.94
CA ALA A 156 -3.02 14.39 -15.58
C ALA A 156 -2.13 14.72 -16.79
N ILE A 157 -0.88 14.23 -16.81
CA ILE A 157 0.08 14.47 -17.89
C ILE A 157 0.62 13.19 -18.52
N ALA A 158 0.34 12.02 -17.93
CA ALA A 158 0.75 10.74 -18.48
C ALA A 158 0.14 10.52 -19.87
N ILE A 159 0.96 10.21 -20.85
CA ILE A 159 0.51 9.71 -22.16
C ILE A 159 0.30 8.19 -22.07
N ALA A 160 -0.55 7.63 -22.94
CA ALA A 160 -0.98 6.23 -22.84
C ALA A 160 0.17 5.20 -22.79
N GLN A 161 1.31 5.50 -23.43
CA GLN A 161 2.49 4.62 -23.49
C GLN A 161 3.33 4.67 -22.20
N CYS A 162 3.18 5.73 -21.40
CA CYS A 162 3.96 5.98 -20.17
C CYS A 162 3.17 5.71 -18.89
N MET A 163 2.04 5.00 -19.00
CA MET A 163 1.20 4.68 -17.85
C MET A 163 1.68 3.40 -17.18
N PHE A 164 1.58 3.37 -15.85
CA PHE A 164 1.61 2.11 -15.14
C PHE A 164 0.40 1.26 -15.51
N LEU A 165 0.53 -0.06 -15.40
CA LEU A 165 -0.63 -0.95 -15.53
C LEU A 165 -1.67 -0.61 -14.46
N ASP A 166 -1.19 -0.37 -13.24
CA ASP A 166 -1.93 0.16 -12.10
C ASP A 166 -0.97 0.63 -10.99
N ASN A 167 -1.52 1.12 -9.88
CA ASN A 167 -0.72 1.49 -8.71
C ASN A 167 -0.21 0.27 -7.91
N ASP A 168 -0.62 -0.97 -8.23
CA ASP A 168 0.02 -2.17 -7.65
C ASP A 168 1.46 -2.25 -8.20
N GLU A 169 1.66 -2.06 -9.52
CA GLU A 169 2.99 -1.97 -10.15
C GLU A 169 3.83 -0.81 -9.58
N LEU A 170 3.27 0.40 -9.50
CA LEU A 170 3.96 1.56 -8.91
C LEU A 170 4.39 1.28 -7.47
N SER A 171 3.53 0.68 -6.65
CA SER A 171 3.85 0.39 -5.25
C SER A 171 4.97 -0.64 -5.10
N GLY A 172 5.02 -1.65 -5.98
CA GLY A 172 6.11 -2.61 -6.01
C GLY A 172 7.44 -1.97 -6.42
N LEU A 173 7.43 -1.14 -7.46
CA LEU A 173 8.62 -0.43 -7.94
C LEU A 173 9.22 0.51 -6.87
N ILE A 174 8.37 1.21 -6.11
CA ILE A 174 8.82 2.04 -4.99
C ILE A 174 9.35 1.17 -3.86
N ALA A 175 8.63 0.10 -3.48
CA ALA A 175 9.05 -0.82 -2.43
C ALA A 175 10.42 -1.46 -2.70
N GLU A 176 10.68 -1.85 -3.95
CA GLU A 176 11.98 -2.33 -4.40
C GLU A 176 13.07 -1.28 -4.22
N GLN A 177 12.88 -0.08 -4.76
CA GLN A 177 13.91 0.96 -4.75
C GLN A 177 14.28 1.44 -3.35
N ILE A 178 13.29 1.54 -2.45
CA ILE A 178 13.52 1.92 -1.06
C ILE A 178 13.89 0.70 -0.19
N LYS A 179 14.01 -0.51 -0.74
CA LYS A 179 14.29 -1.74 0.03
C LYS A 179 13.32 -1.90 1.22
N ALA A 180 12.01 -1.78 0.95
CA ALA A 180 10.99 -1.89 1.97
C ALA A 180 10.97 -3.30 2.58
N ASP A 181 10.77 -3.40 3.89
CA ASP A 181 10.57 -4.70 4.56
C ASP A 181 9.23 -5.32 4.17
N LYS A 182 8.21 -4.47 3.99
CA LYS A 182 6.84 -4.89 3.69
C LYS A 182 6.19 -4.02 2.63
N LEU A 183 5.54 -4.67 1.67
CA LEU A 183 4.53 -4.07 0.80
C LEU A 183 3.14 -4.52 1.25
N VAL A 184 2.25 -3.59 1.58
CA VAL A 184 0.87 -3.87 1.99
C VAL A 184 -0.11 -3.35 0.95
N ILE A 185 -0.73 -4.25 0.20
CA ILE A 185 -1.77 -3.92 -0.78
C ILE A 185 -3.14 -4.06 -0.13
N LEU A 186 -3.75 -2.91 0.21
CA LEU A 186 -5.11 -2.85 0.75
C LEU A 186 -6.14 -2.85 -0.37
N THR A 187 -7.06 -3.81 -0.29
CA THR A 187 -8.11 -4.08 -1.29
C THR A 187 -9.49 -4.15 -0.63
N ASN A 188 -10.54 -4.37 -1.41
CA ASN A 188 -11.92 -4.57 -0.94
C ASN A 188 -12.26 -6.05 -0.68
N THR A 189 -11.36 -6.97 -1.01
CA THR A 189 -11.46 -8.40 -0.73
C THR A 189 -10.61 -8.76 0.50
N ASP A 190 -10.98 -9.80 1.24
CA ASP A 190 -10.25 -10.18 2.47
C ASP A 190 -8.82 -10.65 2.22
N GLY A 191 -8.54 -11.20 1.04
CA GLY A 191 -7.20 -11.58 0.59
C GLY A 191 -7.28 -12.27 -0.77
N VAL A 192 -6.35 -13.18 -1.01
CA VAL A 192 -6.34 -14.10 -2.15
C VAL A 192 -7.18 -15.32 -1.78
N TYR A 193 -8.16 -15.66 -2.60
CA TYR A 193 -9.01 -16.84 -2.38
C TYR A 193 -8.45 -18.04 -3.13
N ASN A 194 -8.64 -19.24 -2.57
CA ASN A 194 -8.28 -20.51 -3.21
C ASN A 194 -9.23 -20.90 -4.36
N GLN A 195 -10.39 -20.26 -4.42
CA GLN A 195 -11.44 -20.44 -5.42
C GLN A 195 -12.12 -19.09 -5.68
N TYR A 196 -13.11 -19.07 -6.58
CA TYR A 196 -13.90 -17.85 -6.80
C TYR A 196 -14.61 -17.40 -5.52
N PRO A 197 -14.57 -16.11 -5.13
CA PRO A 197 -15.18 -15.61 -3.90
C PRO A 197 -16.69 -15.88 -3.79
N ASP A 198 -17.37 -16.05 -4.92
CA ASP A 198 -18.81 -16.37 -4.96
C ASP A 198 -19.10 -17.85 -4.65
N ASN A 199 -18.07 -18.70 -4.59
CA ASN A 199 -18.20 -20.07 -4.11
C ASN A 199 -18.32 -20.06 -2.58
N PRO A 200 -19.37 -20.67 -1.99
CA PRO A 200 -19.51 -20.79 -0.53
C PRO A 200 -18.32 -21.45 0.18
N GLU A 201 -17.56 -22.29 -0.52
CA GLU A 201 -16.38 -22.96 0.02
C GLU A 201 -15.07 -22.17 -0.15
N ALA A 202 -15.13 -20.99 -0.77
CA ALA A 202 -13.95 -20.16 -1.01
C ALA A 202 -13.35 -19.70 0.32
N LYS A 203 -12.06 -19.97 0.51
CA LYS A 203 -11.29 -19.60 1.69
C LYS A 203 -10.14 -18.69 1.30
N VAL A 204 -9.86 -17.72 2.15
CA VAL A 204 -8.67 -16.88 2.02
C VAL A 204 -7.43 -17.72 2.28
N ILE A 205 -6.53 -17.77 1.32
CA ILE A 205 -5.19 -18.35 1.46
C ILE A 205 -4.43 -17.46 2.43
N ARG A 206 -4.03 -17.99 3.59
CA ARG A 206 -3.34 -17.19 4.61
C ARG A 206 -1.89 -16.90 4.27
N VAL A 207 -1.21 -17.87 3.67
CA VAL A 207 0.21 -17.77 3.31
C VAL A 207 0.42 -18.37 1.92
N ILE A 208 1.17 -17.67 1.08
CA ILE A 208 1.68 -18.16 -0.20
C ILE A 208 3.20 -18.26 -0.08
N ASP A 209 3.71 -19.48 -0.24
CA ASP A 209 5.14 -19.74 -0.39
C ASP A 209 5.53 -19.51 -1.87
N PRO A 210 6.42 -18.57 -2.17
CA PRO A 210 6.82 -18.27 -3.55
C PRO A 210 7.55 -19.42 -4.25
N SER A 211 8.08 -20.40 -3.50
CA SER A 211 8.74 -21.61 -4.04
C SER A 211 7.76 -22.69 -4.49
N GLY A 212 6.50 -22.62 -4.04
CA GLY A 212 5.45 -23.56 -4.38
C GLY A 212 4.61 -23.14 -5.59
N GLU A 213 3.48 -23.83 -5.75
CA GLU A 213 2.49 -23.47 -6.76
C GLU A 213 1.73 -22.20 -6.36
N TRP A 214 1.55 -21.32 -7.34
CA TRP A 214 0.76 -20.11 -7.18
C TRP A 214 -0.71 -20.40 -7.49
N PRO A 215 -1.66 -19.80 -6.77
CA PRO A 215 -3.08 -19.97 -7.08
C PRO A 215 -3.39 -19.50 -8.51
N ASP A 216 -4.17 -20.29 -9.23
CA ASP A 216 -4.64 -19.94 -10.57
C ASP A 216 -5.76 -18.90 -10.48
N ILE A 217 -5.44 -17.66 -10.85
CA ILE A 217 -6.38 -16.52 -10.83
C ILE A 217 -6.72 -16.09 -12.27
N SER A 218 -6.45 -16.95 -13.25
CA SER A 218 -6.80 -16.66 -14.62
C SER A 218 -8.31 -16.46 -14.73
N THR A 219 -8.73 -15.27 -15.19
CA THR A 219 -10.04 -14.93 -15.81
C THR A 219 -11.01 -13.93 -15.14
N THR A 220 -10.72 -13.27 -14.01
CA THR A 220 -11.61 -12.17 -13.54
C THR A 220 -10.92 -10.82 -13.39
N LYS A 221 -11.07 -9.97 -14.42
CA LYS A 221 -10.92 -8.51 -14.28
C LYS A 221 -12.14 -8.00 -13.51
N SER A 222 -11.95 -7.47 -12.30
CA SER A 222 -12.98 -6.64 -11.68
C SER A 222 -13.32 -5.49 -12.64
N THR A 223 -14.58 -5.34 -13.01
CA THR A 223 -15.07 -4.43 -14.07
C THR A 223 -14.81 -2.93 -13.82
N HIS A 224 -14.33 -2.55 -12.63
CA HIS A 224 -14.26 -1.14 -12.21
C HIS A 224 -12.89 -0.69 -11.63
N GLY A 225 -11.78 -1.27 -12.10
CA GLY A 225 -10.43 -0.81 -11.72
C GLY A 225 -9.37 -1.26 -12.72
N ARG A 226 -8.27 -0.52 -12.84
CA ARG A 226 -7.11 -0.92 -13.68
C ARG A 226 -6.38 -2.16 -13.12
N GLY A 227 -6.49 -2.41 -11.81
CA GLY A 227 -5.77 -3.49 -11.10
C GLY A 227 -6.67 -4.53 -10.45
N GLY A 228 -6.61 -5.76 -10.94
CA GLY A 228 -7.31 -6.94 -10.40
C GLY A 228 -6.44 -7.77 -9.44
N MET A 229 -6.91 -8.95 -9.05
CA MET A 229 -6.12 -9.86 -8.22
C MET A 229 -4.88 -10.40 -8.96
N VAL A 230 -4.98 -10.59 -10.28
CA VAL A 230 -3.84 -10.96 -11.15
C VAL A 230 -2.68 -9.97 -11.02
N SER A 231 -2.95 -8.66 -11.04
CA SER A 231 -1.90 -7.64 -10.92
C SER A 231 -1.26 -7.65 -9.53
N LYS A 232 -2.07 -7.78 -8.47
CA LYS A 232 -1.58 -7.87 -7.08
C LYS A 232 -0.66 -9.05 -6.89
N LEU A 233 -1.03 -10.23 -7.41
CA LEU A 233 -0.16 -11.41 -7.37
C LEU A 233 1.08 -11.25 -8.24
N SER A 234 0.97 -10.63 -9.42
CA SER A 234 2.13 -10.36 -10.28
C SER A 234 3.16 -9.49 -9.56
N THR A 235 2.70 -8.40 -8.92
CA THR A 235 3.55 -7.55 -8.08
C THR A 235 4.09 -8.32 -6.89
N ALA A 236 3.25 -9.04 -6.13
CA ALA A 236 3.69 -9.81 -4.97
C ALA A 236 4.73 -10.88 -5.33
N LYS A 237 4.62 -11.51 -6.50
CA LYS A 237 5.60 -12.47 -7.02
C LYS A 237 6.95 -11.80 -7.29
N LYS A 238 6.96 -10.65 -7.96
CA LYS A 238 8.20 -9.88 -8.17
C LYS A 238 8.83 -9.47 -6.83
N MET A 239 8.02 -8.95 -5.90
CA MET A 239 8.48 -8.56 -4.57
C MET A 239 9.07 -9.73 -3.78
N SER A 240 8.47 -10.91 -3.87
CA SER A 240 8.97 -12.10 -3.20
C SER A 240 10.39 -12.49 -3.65
N GLN A 241 10.72 -12.25 -4.92
CA GLN A 241 12.03 -12.58 -5.49
C GLN A 241 13.15 -11.63 -5.04
N ILE A 242 12.80 -10.42 -4.61
CA ILE A 242 13.76 -9.38 -4.21
C ILE A 242 13.83 -9.18 -2.69
N GLY A 243 13.23 -10.08 -1.91
CA GLY A 243 13.29 -10.04 -0.45
C GLY A 243 12.17 -9.26 0.25
N VAL A 244 11.18 -8.76 -0.49
CA VAL A 244 10.09 -7.94 0.08
C VAL A 244 8.87 -8.80 0.39
N VAL A 245 8.47 -8.86 1.67
CA VAL A 245 7.25 -9.58 2.09
C VAL A 245 6.03 -8.77 1.67
N THR A 246 5.10 -9.39 0.95
CA THR A 246 3.90 -8.70 0.47
C THR A 246 2.66 -9.20 1.20
N HIS A 247 1.80 -8.29 1.63
CA HIS A 247 0.51 -8.59 2.23
C HIS A 247 -0.62 -8.08 1.34
N ILE A 248 -1.62 -8.92 1.07
CA ILE A 248 -2.87 -8.53 0.39
C ILE A 248 -4.00 -8.72 1.41
N ALA A 249 -4.64 -7.62 1.81
CA ALA A 249 -5.66 -7.65 2.86
C ALA A 249 -6.78 -6.64 2.62
N SER A 250 -7.95 -6.91 3.20
CA SER A 250 -9.07 -5.98 3.15
C SER A 250 -8.77 -4.71 3.95
N VAL A 251 -9.07 -3.56 3.35
CA VAL A 251 -9.03 -2.25 4.03
C VAL A 251 -10.04 -2.15 5.18
N ASN A 252 -11.06 -3.02 5.19
CA ASN A 252 -12.12 -3.04 6.20
C ASN A 252 -11.76 -3.89 7.42
N HIS A 253 -10.66 -4.66 7.38
CA HIS A 253 -10.18 -5.35 8.57
C HIS A 253 -9.75 -4.33 9.63
N GLU A 254 -10.24 -4.53 10.84
CA GLU A 254 -9.89 -3.70 11.98
C GLU A 254 -8.40 -3.84 12.31
N ASP A 255 -7.74 -2.69 12.44
CA ASP A 255 -6.32 -2.56 12.78
C ASP A 255 -5.35 -3.34 11.86
N VAL A 256 -5.76 -3.54 10.61
CA VAL A 256 -5.05 -4.36 9.62
C VAL A 256 -3.55 -4.02 9.49
N LEU A 257 -3.20 -2.73 9.50
CA LEU A 257 -1.80 -2.32 9.33
C LEU A 257 -0.94 -2.67 10.55
N ASN A 258 -1.46 -2.48 11.76
CA ASN A 258 -0.76 -2.83 12.99
C ASN A 258 -0.59 -4.34 13.11
N LYS A 259 -1.65 -5.09 12.82
CA LYS A 259 -1.63 -6.57 12.81
C LYS A 259 -0.57 -7.10 11.86
N ILE A 260 -0.52 -6.59 10.63
CA ILE A 260 0.48 -6.97 9.62
C ILE A 260 1.91 -6.65 10.10
N VAL A 261 2.13 -5.45 10.67
CA VAL A 261 3.43 -5.05 11.21
C VAL A 261 3.87 -5.93 12.38
N LYS A 262 2.94 -6.38 13.22
CA LYS A 262 3.20 -7.33 14.32
C LYS A 262 3.40 -8.78 13.87
N GLY A 263 3.20 -9.08 12.59
CA GLY A 263 3.29 -10.45 12.06
C GLY A 263 2.04 -11.30 12.28
N GLU A 264 0.91 -10.69 12.67
CA GLU A 264 -0.37 -11.41 12.78
C GLU A 264 -0.90 -11.81 11.39
N GLN A 265 -1.59 -12.95 11.33
CA GLN A 265 -2.14 -13.47 10.07
C GLN A 265 -3.45 -12.76 9.69
N VAL A 266 -3.34 -11.69 8.90
CA VAL A 266 -4.49 -10.98 8.31
C VAL A 266 -4.39 -10.97 6.79
N GLY A 267 -5.50 -11.33 6.13
CA GLY A 267 -5.55 -11.51 4.69
C GLY A 267 -4.64 -12.62 4.20
N THR A 268 -3.84 -12.33 3.17
CA THR A 268 -2.85 -13.23 2.57
C THR A 268 -1.46 -12.63 2.68
N THR A 269 -0.52 -13.39 3.22
CA THR A 269 0.90 -13.06 3.27
C THR A 269 1.64 -13.85 2.19
N ILE A 270 2.34 -13.16 1.30
CA ILE A 270 3.26 -13.73 0.34
C ILE A 270 4.66 -13.61 0.92
N LEU A 271 5.29 -14.75 1.19
CA LEU A 271 6.63 -14.78 1.77
C LEU A 271 7.67 -14.29 0.75
N ALA A 272 8.79 -13.79 1.24
CA ALA A 272 9.95 -13.51 0.40
C ALA A 272 10.80 -14.78 0.27
N LEU A 273 11.41 -14.99 -0.89
CA LEU A 273 12.40 -16.04 -1.06
C LEU A 273 13.63 -15.71 -0.21
N PRO A 274 14.27 -16.71 0.42
CA PRO A 274 15.53 -16.51 1.13
C PRO A 274 16.54 -15.88 0.16
N ASN A 275 17.05 -14.71 0.53
CA ASN A 275 18.03 -14.01 -0.29
C ASN A 275 19.28 -14.91 -0.41
N GLN A 276 19.79 -15.19 -1.62
CA GLN A 276 21.00 -16.01 -1.76
C GLN A 276 22.23 -15.40 -1.06
N GLN A 277 22.15 -14.12 -0.67
CA GLN A 277 23.18 -13.41 0.09
C GLN A 277 23.01 -13.45 1.63
N ASN A 278 21.89 -13.95 2.18
CA ASN A 278 21.64 -14.03 3.62
C ASN A 278 21.03 -15.40 3.98
N LYS A 279 21.82 -16.47 3.88
CA LYS A 279 21.37 -17.85 4.14
C LYS A 279 21.18 -18.22 5.63
N GLU A 280 21.46 -17.33 6.58
CA GLU A 280 21.51 -17.71 8.00
C GLU A 280 20.47 -17.05 8.94
N SER A 281 19.52 -16.23 8.45
CA SER A 281 18.59 -15.53 9.37
C SER A 281 17.09 -15.69 9.11
N HIS A 282 16.66 -16.44 8.08
CA HIS A 282 15.28 -16.34 7.60
C HIS A 282 14.27 -17.33 8.20
N LEU A 283 14.69 -18.46 8.76
CA LEU A 283 13.75 -19.36 9.45
C LEU A 283 13.38 -18.85 10.86
N ASP A 284 14.28 -18.08 11.48
CA ASP A 284 14.02 -17.46 12.78
C ASP A 284 13.20 -16.17 12.64
N ALA A 285 13.35 -15.36 11.60
CA ALA A 285 12.60 -14.09 11.51
C ALA A 285 11.08 -14.23 11.27
N VAL A 286 10.61 -15.37 10.74
CA VAL A 286 9.18 -15.62 10.45
C VAL A 286 8.47 -16.31 11.62
N PHE A 287 9.20 -16.97 12.53
CA PHE A 287 8.63 -17.72 13.65
C PHE A 287 9.25 -17.41 15.03
N ALA A 288 10.33 -16.63 15.12
CA ALA A 288 10.91 -16.17 16.39
C ALA A 288 10.20 -14.92 16.89
N ASN A 289 8.92 -15.10 17.21
CA ASN A 289 8.35 -14.37 18.34
C ASN A 289 7.68 -15.40 19.26
N PRO A 290 8.46 -16.19 20.03
CA PRO A 290 7.88 -16.97 21.10
C PRO A 290 7.58 -16.00 22.23
N ILE A 291 6.41 -15.36 22.21
CA ILE A 291 5.76 -14.97 23.46
C ILE A 291 5.22 -16.26 24.07
N PHE A 292 6.10 -17.18 24.46
CA PHE A 292 5.88 -18.28 25.39
C PHE A 292 7.26 -18.90 25.69
N CYS A 293 7.93 -18.35 26.70
CA CYS A 293 8.84 -19.13 27.53
C CYS A 293 8.30 -19.07 28.95
N ASN A 294 8.02 -20.26 29.49
CA ASN A 294 7.50 -20.52 30.83
C ASN A 294 8.35 -19.87 31.94
N HIS A 295 7.73 -19.04 32.78
CA HIS A 295 7.51 -19.27 34.22
C HIS A 295 6.87 -18.05 34.88
#